data_AF-A0A428YSV5-F1
#
_entry.id   AF-A0A428YSV5-F1
#
_cell.length_a   1.000
_cell.length_b   1.000
_cell.length_c   1.000
_cell.angle_alpha   90.00
_cell.angle_beta   90.00
_cell.angle_gamma   90.00
#
_symmetry.space_group_name_H-M   'P 1'
#
loop_
_entity.id
_entity.type
_entity.pdbx_description
1 polymer ?
#
loop_
_entity_poly.entity_id
_entity_poly.type
_entity_poly.pdbx_seq_one_letter_code
_entity_poly.pdbx_strand_id
1 'polypeptide(L)'
;MAPTLALMLTGCGGSGDGATPEDALQALAAAANDSDDDAVAALICPEARAGDKTIAETKALANEADPALDDFGYDLTAGSVTDQTDTTAVGTITVDVKGTDDASPAGRQFLDSAGAPRPISLLRENGRINLVKRDGEWLACE
;
A
#
# COMPACT_ATOMS: atom_id res chain seq x y z
N MET A 1 -39.01 -6.87 -34.18
CA MET A 1 -37.76 -7.68 -34.13
C MET A 1 -36.77 -6.93 -33.26
N ALA A 2 -35.96 -7.70 -32.55
CA ALA A 2 -35.24 -7.42 -31.31
C ALA A 2 -34.23 -6.24 -31.35
N PRO A 3 -33.79 -5.76 -30.16
CA PRO A 3 -33.20 -4.44 -29.94
C PRO A 3 -31.68 -4.43 -30.06
N THR A 4 -31.11 -3.28 -30.42
CA THR A 4 -29.67 -3.06 -30.31
C THR A 4 -29.35 -2.57 -28.90
N LEU A 5 -28.95 -3.50 -28.03
CA LEU A 5 -28.17 -3.20 -26.83
C LEU A 5 -26.79 -2.67 -27.29
N ALA A 6 -26.47 -1.43 -26.94
CA ALA A 6 -25.07 -0.97 -26.89
C ALA A 6 -24.59 -1.10 -25.45
N LEU A 7 -23.58 -1.95 -25.29
CA LEU A 7 -22.93 -2.34 -24.04
C LEU A 7 -22.39 -1.12 -23.27
N MET A 8 -22.54 -1.21 -21.95
CA MET A 8 -21.73 -0.48 -20.98
C MET A 8 -20.25 -0.78 -21.20
N LEU A 9 -19.46 0.26 -21.47
CA LEU A 9 -18.03 0.26 -21.23
C LEU A 9 -17.80 1.11 -19.98
N THR A 10 -17.81 0.46 -18.82
CA THR A 10 -17.24 0.99 -17.59
C THR A 10 -15.72 0.95 -17.76
N GLY A 11 -15.19 1.90 -18.51
CA GLY A 11 -13.76 2.14 -18.61
C GLY A 11 -13.27 2.80 -17.34
N CYS A 12 -12.89 1.99 -16.35
CA CYS A 12 -11.92 2.41 -15.35
C CYS A 12 -10.57 2.46 -16.08
N GLY A 13 -10.28 3.61 -16.68
CA GLY A 13 -9.18 3.79 -17.62
C GLY A 13 -8.99 5.26 -17.95
N GLY A 14 -8.98 6.09 -16.91
CA GLY A 14 -8.63 7.50 -17.01
C GLY A 14 -7.12 7.68 -16.98
N SER A 15 -6.40 7.23 -18.00
CA SER A 15 -5.05 7.71 -18.29
C SER A 15 -5.18 9.06 -19.01
N GLY A 16 -5.51 10.10 -18.25
CA GLY A 16 -5.54 11.49 -18.71
C GLY A 16 -4.63 12.32 -17.81
N ASP A 17 -3.84 13.20 -18.41
CA ASP A 17 -2.97 14.18 -17.76
C ASP A 17 -3.40 14.60 -16.34
N GLY A 18 -2.60 14.24 -15.33
CA GLY A 18 -2.73 14.80 -13.97
C GLY A 18 -3.08 13.81 -12.87
N ALA A 19 -2.32 12.71 -12.71
CA ALA A 19 -2.33 11.99 -11.44
C ALA A 19 -2.03 12.98 -10.30
N THR A 20 -2.91 13.04 -9.31
CA THR A 20 -2.74 13.89 -8.12
C THR A 20 -1.97 13.11 -7.05
N PRO A 21 -1.33 13.79 -6.08
CA PRO A 21 -0.73 13.09 -4.95
C PRO A 21 -1.78 12.30 -4.14
N GLU A 22 -3.04 12.76 -4.09
CA GLU A 22 -4.16 12.05 -3.48
C GLU A 22 -4.45 10.72 -4.18
N ASP A 23 -4.50 10.70 -5.52
CA ASP A 23 -4.73 9.47 -6.29
C ASP A 23 -3.59 8.47 -6.06
N ALA A 24 -2.34 8.93 -6.01
CA ALA A 24 -1.19 8.07 -5.74
C ALA A 24 -1.24 7.49 -4.32
N LEU A 25 -1.65 8.28 -3.33
CA LEU A 25 -1.81 7.83 -1.95
C LEU A 25 -2.92 6.76 -1.83
N GLN A 26 -4.06 6.98 -2.50
CA GLN A 26 -5.15 6.02 -2.54
C GLN A 26 -4.76 4.73 -3.26
N ALA A 27 -4.08 4.84 -4.40
CA ALA A 27 -3.58 3.70 -5.15
C ALA A 27 -2.58 2.88 -4.33
N LEU A 28 -1.70 3.55 -3.56
CA LEU A 28 -0.72 2.86 -2.71
C LEU A 28 -1.40 2.06 -1.60
N ALA A 29 -2.38 2.67 -0.92
CA ALA A 29 -3.15 1.99 0.13
C ALA A 29 -3.93 0.80 -0.44
N ALA A 30 -4.57 0.95 -1.61
CA ALA A 30 -5.28 -0.13 -2.28
C ALA A 30 -4.36 -1.28 -2.69
N ALA A 31 -3.24 -0.98 -3.36
CA ALA A 31 -2.25 -1.98 -3.77
C ALA A 31 -1.68 -2.76 -2.57
N ALA A 32 -1.41 -2.06 -1.46
CA ALA A 32 -0.95 -2.68 -0.22
C ALA A 32 -2.02 -3.61 0.40
N ASN A 33 -3.28 -3.20 0.42
CA ASN A 33 -4.40 -4.01 0.91
C ASN A 33 -4.61 -5.27 0.07
N ASP A 34 -4.45 -5.16 -1.25
CA ASP A 34 -4.50 -6.28 -2.18
C ASP A 34 -3.24 -7.18 -2.11
N SER A 35 -2.23 -6.78 -1.32
CA SER A 35 -0.92 -7.44 -1.27
C SER A 35 -0.28 -7.58 -2.67
N ASP A 36 -0.49 -6.58 -3.54
CA ASP A 36 0.04 -6.53 -4.90
C ASP A 36 1.43 -5.87 -4.89
N ASP A 37 2.46 -6.72 -4.79
CA ASP A 37 3.84 -6.29 -4.66
C ASP A 37 4.34 -5.48 -5.88
N ASP A 38 3.87 -5.81 -7.08
CA ASP A 38 4.26 -5.13 -8.31
C ASP A 38 3.60 -3.74 -8.39
N ALA A 39 2.33 -3.63 -8.02
CA ALA A 39 1.63 -2.35 -7.95
C ALA A 39 2.21 -1.45 -6.84
N VAL A 40 2.52 -2.00 -5.66
CA VAL A 40 3.24 -1.26 -4.61
C VAL A 40 4.60 -0.79 -5.11
N ALA A 41 5.37 -1.66 -5.77
CA ALA A 41 6.68 -1.30 -6.31
C ALA A 41 6.57 -0.15 -7.32
N ALA A 42 5.56 -0.16 -8.19
CA ALA A 42 5.33 0.92 -9.15
C ALA A 42 5.03 2.27 -8.48
N LEU A 43 4.38 2.27 -7.32
CA LEU A 43 3.93 3.46 -6.60
C LEU A 43 4.93 4.00 -5.58
N ILE A 44 6.02 3.29 -5.31
CA ILE A 44 7.10 3.75 -4.41
C ILE A 44 8.37 4.12 -5.18
N CYS A 45 9.11 5.06 -4.60
CA CYS A 45 10.43 5.49 -5.06
C CYS A 45 11.37 4.27 -5.23
N PRO A 46 12.18 4.19 -6.30
CA PRO A 46 13.11 3.07 -6.53
C PRO A 46 14.05 2.77 -5.35
N GLU A 47 14.50 3.81 -4.66
CA GLU A 47 15.33 3.70 -3.45
C GLU A 47 14.62 2.94 -2.31
N ALA A 48 13.30 3.11 -2.19
CA ALA A 48 12.45 2.48 -1.20
C ALA A 48 12.09 1.01 -1.53
N ARG A 49 12.45 0.51 -2.73
CA ARG A 49 12.17 -0.88 -3.16
C ARG A 49 13.18 -1.89 -2.62
N ALA A 50 14.29 -1.43 -2.06
CA ALA A 50 15.36 -2.30 -1.57
C ALA A 50 15.19 -2.62 -0.07
N GLY A 51 15.70 -3.78 0.36
CA GLY A 51 15.98 -4.07 1.77
C GLY A 51 14.85 -4.70 2.58
N ASP A 52 13.60 -4.28 2.37
CA ASP A 52 12.47 -4.74 3.18
C ASP A 52 11.70 -5.90 2.55
N LYS A 53 10.91 -6.61 3.36
CA LYS A 53 9.95 -7.61 2.87
C LYS A 53 8.71 -6.93 2.34
N THR A 54 8.00 -7.60 1.44
CA THR A 54 6.66 -7.17 1.04
C THR A 54 5.59 -7.62 2.05
N ILE A 55 4.38 -7.07 1.92
CA ILE A 55 3.23 -7.50 2.72
C ILE A 55 2.94 -8.98 2.45
N ALA A 56 2.98 -9.41 1.18
CA ALA A 56 2.75 -10.80 0.80
C ALA A 56 3.79 -11.75 1.43
N GLU A 57 5.08 -11.39 1.37
CA GLU A 57 6.16 -12.18 1.99
C GLU A 57 6.00 -12.26 3.50
N THR A 58 5.66 -11.15 4.16
CA THR A 58 5.50 -11.11 5.62
C THR A 58 4.30 -11.95 6.06
N LYS A 59 3.19 -11.92 5.31
CA LYS A 59 2.03 -12.77 5.57
C LYS A 59 2.34 -14.26 5.41
N ALA A 60 3.08 -14.62 4.36
CA ALA A 60 3.49 -16.00 4.14
C ALA A 60 4.36 -16.51 5.31
N LEU A 61 5.37 -15.74 5.72
CA LEU A 61 6.25 -16.09 6.83
C LEU A 61 5.52 -16.11 8.18
N ALA A 62 4.55 -15.22 8.40
CA ALA A 62 3.71 -15.23 9.59
C ALA A 62 2.93 -16.54 9.71
N ASN A 63 2.28 -16.98 8.63
CA ASN A 63 1.54 -18.23 8.59
C ASN A 63 2.45 -19.48 8.71
N GLU A 64 3.68 -19.42 8.19
CA GLU A 64 4.68 -20.48 8.38
C GLU A 64 5.16 -20.57 9.84
N ALA A 65 5.33 -19.42 10.51
CA ALA A 65 5.71 -19.35 11.91
C ALA A 65 4.58 -19.82 12.84
N ASP A 66 3.33 -19.49 12.49
CA ASP A 66 2.14 -19.82 13.25
C ASP A 66 0.90 -19.91 12.34
N PRO A 67 0.31 -21.11 12.17
CA PRO A 67 -0.92 -21.28 11.38
C PRO A 67 -2.14 -20.50 11.89
N ALA A 68 -2.13 -19.99 13.14
CA ALA A 68 -3.17 -19.11 13.66
C ALA A 68 -3.10 -17.67 13.10
N LEU A 69 -2.05 -17.37 12.31
CA LEU A 69 -1.86 -16.11 11.59
C LEU A 69 -2.27 -16.22 10.11
N ASP A 70 -3.14 -17.17 9.75
CA ASP A 70 -3.64 -17.30 8.38
C ASP A 70 -4.44 -16.08 7.93
N ASP A 71 -5.19 -15.47 8.86
CA ASP A 71 -5.93 -14.22 8.67
C ASP A 71 -5.10 -12.95 8.95
N PHE A 72 -3.80 -13.08 9.20
CA PHE A 72 -2.92 -11.94 9.44
C PHE A 72 -2.86 -11.01 8.22
N GLY A 73 -2.95 -9.71 8.47
CA GLY A 73 -2.84 -8.72 7.41
C GLY A 73 -2.80 -7.30 7.91
N TYR A 74 -2.70 -6.40 6.93
CA TYR A 74 -2.69 -4.96 7.13
C TYR A 74 -3.84 -4.35 6.35
N ASP A 75 -4.50 -3.37 6.96
CA ASP A 75 -5.50 -2.53 6.32
C ASP A 75 -4.98 -1.09 6.35
N LEU A 76 -4.64 -0.59 5.17
CA LEU A 76 -4.13 0.75 4.94
C LEU A 76 -5.29 1.63 4.47
N THR A 77 -5.48 2.74 5.18
CA THR A 77 -6.45 3.77 4.79
C THR A 77 -5.71 5.05 4.44
N ALA A 78 -5.81 5.46 3.17
CA ALA A 78 -5.30 6.75 2.71
C ALA A 78 -6.06 7.91 3.38
N GLY A 79 -5.31 8.84 3.95
CA GLY A 79 -5.80 10.02 4.64
C GLY A 79 -5.66 11.30 3.81
N SER A 80 -5.36 12.40 4.48
CA SER A 80 -5.22 13.72 3.87
C SER A 80 -3.86 13.92 3.22
N VAL A 81 -3.82 14.70 2.14
CA VAL A 81 -2.59 15.26 1.58
C VAL A 81 -2.44 16.72 2.00
N THR A 82 -1.26 17.10 2.47
CA THR A 82 -0.89 18.46 2.90
C THR A 82 0.45 18.87 2.30
N ASP A 83 0.83 20.14 2.50
CA ASP A 83 2.12 20.69 2.07
C ASP A 83 2.43 20.47 0.58
N GLN A 84 1.37 20.49 -0.24
CA GLN A 84 1.45 20.22 -1.67
C GLN A 84 2.09 21.38 -2.44
N THR A 85 3.04 21.02 -3.30
CA THR A 85 3.66 21.85 -4.32
C THR A 85 3.50 21.16 -5.69
N ASP A 86 4.09 21.73 -6.74
CA ASP A 86 4.09 21.13 -8.07
C ASP A 86 4.84 19.78 -8.14
N THR A 87 5.72 19.50 -7.17
CA THR A 87 6.63 18.33 -7.19
C THR A 87 6.71 17.55 -5.90
N THR A 88 6.15 18.05 -4.80
CA THR A 88 6.19 17.40 -3.49
C THR A 88 4.84 17.52 -2.79
N ALA A 89 4.47 16.54 -2.00
CA ALA A 89 3.35 16.61 -1.07
C ALA A 89 3.60 15.67 0.12
N VAL A 90 2.78 15.78 1.16
CA VAL A 90 2.83 14.87 2.31
C VAL A 90 1.47 14.22 2.45
N GLY A 91 1.43 12.89 2.32
CA GLY A 91 0.24 12.08 2.58
C GLY A 91 0.23 11.54 4.01
N THR A 92 -0.94 11.11 4.47
CA THR A 92 -1.09 10.30 5.68
C THR A 92 -1.71 8.95 5.34
N ILE A 93 -1.23 7.88 5.95
CA ILE A 93 -1.80 6.54 5.89
C ILE A 93 -2.01 6.06 7.32
N THR A 94 -3.24 5.64 7.63
CA THR A 94 -3.52 4.86 8.83
C THR A 94 -3.32 3.40 8.52
N VAL A 95 -2.70 2.65 9.44
CA VAL A 95 -2.46 1.21 9.29
C VAL A 95 -3.12 0.49 10.46
N ASP A 96 -4.05 -0.40 10.15
CA ASP A 96 -4.67 -1.31 11.10
C ASP A 96 -4.14 -2.73 10.85
N VAL A 97 -3.60 -3.37 11.89
CA VAL A 97 -3.13 -4.75 11.83
C VAL A 97 -4.27 -5.68 12.25
N LYS A 98 -4.48 -6.77 11.50
CA LYS A 98 -5.56 -7.74 11.72
C LYS A 98 -5.02 -9.14 11.92
N GLY A 99 -5.83 -10.02 12.51
CA GLY A 99 -5.54 -11.46 12.59
C GLY A 99 -4.39 -11.83 13.53
N THR A 100 -4.15 -11.03 14.59
CA THR A 100 -3.05 -11.28 15.55
C THR A 100 -3.51 -11.76 16.92
N ASP A 101 -4.83 -11.77 17.18
CA ASP A 101 -5.39 -12.01 18.52
C ASP A 101 -5.05 -13.41 19.05
N ASP A 102 -5.12 -14.41 18.17
CA ASP A 102 -4.90 -15.82 18.49
C ASP A 102 -3.44 -16.28 18.29
N ALA A 103 -2.52 -15.34 18.02
CA ALA A 103 -1.11 -15.64 17.82
C ALA A 103 -0.50 -16.35 19.04
N SER A 104 0.10 -17.52 18.79
CA SER A 104 0.92 -18.26 19.75
C SER A 104 2.15 -17.46 20.18
N PRO A 105 2.88 -17.89 21.22
CA PRO A 105 4.11 -17.22 21.63
C PRO A 105 5.16 -17.11 20.50
N ALA A 106 5.25 -18.12 19.62
CA ALA A 106 6.16 -18.11 18.49
C ALA A 106 5.70 -17.14 17.40
N GLY A 107 4.39 -17.11 17.09
CA GLY A 107 3.80 -16.14 16.17
C GLY A 107 4.00 -14.70 16.63
N ARG A 108 3.78 -14.42 17.92
CA ARG A 108 4.05 -13.10 18.52
C ARG A 108 5.52 -12.70 18.39
N GLN A 109 6.44 -13.62 18.70
CA GLN A 109 7.88 -13.37 18.56
C GLN A 109 8.27 -13.07 17.10
N PHE A 110 7.65 -13.76 16.14
CA PHE A 110 7.84 -13.45 14.72
C PHE A 110 7.34 -12.04 14.41
N LEU A 111 6.10 -11.69 14.76
CA LEU A 111 5.52 -10.37 14.48
C LEU A 111 6.36 -9.23 15.09
N ASP A 112 6.87 -9.42 16.31
CA ASP A 112 7.72 -8.43 16.99
C ASP A 112 9.08 -8.22 16.29
N SER A 113 9.56 -9.21 15.53
CA SER A 113 10.89 -9.21 14.88
C SER A 113 10.86 -9.03 13.36
N ALA A 114 9.72 -9.25 12.72
CA ALA A 114 9.58 -9.20 11.26
C ALA A 114 9.85 -7.81 10.66
N GLY A 115 9.69 -6.76 11.46
CA GLY A 115 9.71 -5.38 11.01
C GLY A 115 8.45 -5.00 10.24
N ALA A 116 8.33 -3.73 9.85
CA ALA A 116 7.25 -3.31 8.97
C ALA A 116 7.57 -3.71 7.52
N PRO A 117 6.64 -4.32 6.78
CA PRO A 117 6.83 -4.59 5.35
C PRO A 117 6.63 -3.33 4.51
N ARG A 118 7.01 -3.36 3.24
CA ARG A 118 6.65 -2.29 2.29
C ARG A 118 5.16 -2.33 1.93
N PRO A 119 4.50 -1.16 1.77
CA PRO A 119 5.06 0.18 1.89
C PRO A 119 5.01 0.76 3.31
N ILE A 120 4.58 -0.01 4.31
CA ILE A 120 4.41 0.43 5.70
C ILE A 120 5.74 0.91 6.31
N SER A 121 6.86 0.29 5.95
CA SER A 121 8.20 0.73 6.39
C SER A 121 8.57 2.16 5.96
N LEU A 122 7.91 2.70 4.92
CA LEU A 122 8.12 4.07 4.43
C LEU A 122 7.37 5.12 5.26
N LEU A 123 6.45 4.67 6.12
CA LEU A 123 5.69 5.57 6.97
C LEU A 123 6.57 6.13 8.08
N ARG A 124 6.59 7.46 8.16
CA ARG A 124 7.18 8.20 9.28
C ARG A 124 6.20 8.25 10.45
N GLU A 125 6.62 8.93 11.52
CA GLU A 125 5.79 9.17 12.70
C GLU A 125 4.38 9.67 12.33
N ASN A 126 3.37 9.10 12.99
CA ASN A 126 1.95 9.37 12.74
C ASN A 126 1.46 9.00 11.32
N GLY A 127 2.08 8.01 10.68
CA GLY A 127 1.63 7.48 9.39
C GLY A 127 1.89 8.41 8.21
N ARG A 128 2.81 9.37 8.36
CA ARG A 128 3.12 10.34 7.29
C ARG A 128 4.01 9.71 6.21
N ILE A 129 3.77 10.06 4.96
CA ILE A 129 4.59 9.63 3.83
C ILE A 129 4.86 10.79 2.88
N ASN A 130 6.08 10.88 2.36
CA ASN A 130 6.39 11.89 1.35
C ASN A 130 5.94 11.39 -0.01
N LEU A 131 5.33 12.28 -0.78
CA LEU A 131 4.96 12.05 -2.17
C LEU A 131 5.82 12.96 -3.03
N VAL A 132 6.50 12.40 -4.01
CA VAL A 132 7.40 13.13 -4.91
C VAL A 132 6.98 12.86 -6.34
N LYS A 133 6.84 13.93 -7.13
CA LYS A 133 6.54 13.82 -8.55
C LYS A 133 7.81 13.54 -9.34
N ARG A 134 7.92 12.39 -10.00
CA ARG A 134 9.01 12.00 -10.90
C ARG A 134 8.43 11.58 -12.24
N ASP A 135 8.98 12.11 -13.34
CA ASP A 135 8.54 11.80 -14.70
C ASP A 135 7.02 11.95 -14.96
N GLY A 136 6.36 12.84 -14.19
CA GLY A 136 4.92 13.10 -14.28
C GLY A 136 4.07 12.28 -13.31
N GLU A 137 4.65 11.31 -12.61
CA GLU A 137 3.98 10.40 -11.69
C GLU A 137 4.30 10.74 -10.23
N TRP A 138 3.32 10.61 -9.34
CA TRP A 138 3.54 10.79 -7.90
C TRP A 138 3.92 9.45 -7.27
N LEU A 139 5.08 9.43 -6.62
CA LEU A 139 5.62 8.24 -5.96
C LEU A 139 5.78 8.49 -4.47
N ALA A 140 5.54 7.46 -3.67
CA ALA A 140 5.78 7.46 -2.24
C ALA A 140 7.26 7.20 -1.92
N CYS A 141 7.85 8.07 -1.12
CA CYS A 141 9.29 8.10 -0.85
C CYS A 141 9.56 8.31 0.65
N GLU A 142 10.74 7.90 1.10
CA GLU A 142 11.17 8.01 2.50
C GLU A 142 11.30 9.43 3.02
#